data_AF-A0A534XM22-F1
#
_entry.id   AF-A0A534XM22-F1
#
_cell.length_a   1.000
_cell.length_b   1.000
_cell.length_c   1.000
_cell.angle_alpha   90.00
_cell.angle_beta   90.00
_cell.angle_gamma   90.00
#
_symmetry.space_group_name_H-M   'P 1'
#
loop_
_entity.id
_entity.type
_entity.pdbx_description
1 polymer ?
#
loop_
_entity_poly.entity_id
_entity_poly.type
_entity_poly.pdbx_seq_one_letter_code
_entity_poly.pdbx_strand_id
1 'polypeptide(L)'
;MRKRTREMEERIARLGPPPVGVSAQPGKCIYTCARDATTDDDIPPKGLLGGLPGPRLTVPSCQPCNGGSSKDDAYFIQRVAPNIESGGHSAARAVWEKHHRGLQDPRAARFKRALFADLARLTVVDAIPLKPLRAPIPSNP
;
A
#
# COMPACT_ATOMS: atom_id res chain seq x y z
N MET A 1 -26.26 -10.34 21.92
CA MET A 1 -25.42 -10.71 20.75
C MET A 1 -26.18 -10.79 19.43
N ARG A 2 -27.42 -11.30 19.39
CA ARG A 2 -28.22 -11.52 18.15
C ARG A 2 -28.62 -10.27 17.34
N LYS A 3 -28.68 -9.09 17.96
CA LYS A 3 -29.12 -7.84 17.31
C LYS A 3 -28.07 -7.26 16.33
N ARG A 4 -26.79 -7.33 16.72
CA ARG A 4 -25.65 -6.86 15.90
C ARG A 4 -25.46 -7.68 14.63
N THR A 5 -25.80 -8.96 14.67
CA THR A 5 -25.73 -9.86 13.51
C THR A 5 -26.77 -9.47 12.47
N ARG A 6 -27.99 -9.15 12.90
CA ARG A 6 -29.10 -8.76 12.01
C ARG A 6 -28.87 -7.43 11.30
N GLU A 7 -28.36 -6.41 11.99
CA GLU A 7 -28.00 -5.14 11.35
C GLU A 7 -26.88 -5.29 10.32
N MET A 8 -25.92 -6.20 10.58
CA MET A 8 -24.84 -6.50 9.64
C MET A 8 -25.38 -7.19 8.38
N GLU A 9 -26.27 -8.17 8.55
CA GLU A 9 -26.95 -8.88 7.46
C GLU A 9 -27.76 -7.91 6.57
N GLU A 10 -28.51 -6.99 7.18
CA GLU A 10 -29.29 -5.97 6.45
C GLU A 10 -28.40 -4.93 5.73
N ARG A 11 -27.17 -4.68 6.19
CA ARG A 11 -26.20 -3.84 5.47
C ARG A 11 -25.60 -4.58 4.28
N ILE A 12 -25.22 -5.84 4.45
CA ILE A 12 -24.67 -6.68 3.37
C ILE A 12 -25.68 -6.84 2.23
N ALA A 13 -26.97 -7.07 2.57
CA ALA A 13 -28.03 -7.21 1.56
C ALA A 13 -28.20 -5.98 0.65
N ARG A 14 -27.87 -4.78 1.15
CA ARG A 14 -27.95 -3.52 0.37
C ARG A 14 -26.80 -3.31 -0.60
N LEU A 15 -25.69 -4.03 -0.46
CA LEU A 15 -24.48 -3.85 -1.26
C LEU A 15 -24.50 -4.61 -2.60
N GLY A 16 -25.54 -5.42 -2.86
CA GLY A 16 -25.64 -6.26 -4.05
C GLY A 16 -24.70 -7.48 -4.01
N PRO A 17 -24.83 -8.43 -4.96
CA PRO A 17 -23.93 -9.56 -5.03
C PRO A 17 -22.50 -9.06 -5.33
N PRO A 18 -21.48 -9.58 -4.63
CA PRO A 18 -20.11 -9.15 -4.87
C PRO A 18 -19.71 -9.47 -6.32
N PRO A 19 -18.99 -8.57 -7.01
CA PRO A 19 -18.47 -8.86 -8.35
C PRO A 19 -17.58 -10.11 -8.31
N VAL A 20 -17.66 -10.91 -9.39
CA VAL A 20 -17.18 -12.29 -9.48
C VAL A 20 -15.76 -12.47 -8.92
N GLY A 21 -15.66 -13.38 -7.94
CA GLY A 21 -14.46 -13.71 -7.18
C GLY A 21 -14.88 -13.93 -5.73
N VAL A 22 -14.91 -15.20 -5.29
CA VAL A 22 -15.34 -15.73 -3.97
C VAL A 22 -15.83 -14.67 -2.99
N SER A 23 -17.15 -14.58 -2.78
CA SER A 23 -17.74 -13.68 -1.78
C SER A 23 -17.02 -13.82 -0.44
N ALA A 24 -16.62 -12.70 0.16
CA ALA A 24 -16.02 -12.67 1.49
C ALA A 24 -16.89 -13.46 2.47
N GLN A 25 -16.36 -14.57 2.99
CA GLN A 25 -17.10 -15.41 3.93
C GLN A 25 -16.91 -14.84 5.35
N PRO A 26 -17.99 -14.53 6.09
CA PRO A 26 -17.89 -14.05 7.46
C PRO A 26 -17.02 -14.98 8.33
N GLY A 27 -16.06 -14.40 9.06
CA GLY A 27 -15.15 -15.16 9.92
C GLY A 27 -14.02 -15.90 9.21
N LYS A 28 -13.93 -15.84 7.88
CA LYS A 28 -12.83 -16.41 7.10
C LYS A 28 -11.85 -15.34 6.63
N CYS A 29 -10.60 -15.76 6.47
CA CYS A 29 -9.59 -14.96 5.81
C CYS A 29 -10.06 -14.59 4.40
N ILE A 30 -9.99 -13.31 4.06
CA ILE A 30 -10.37 -12.80 2.74
C ILE A 30 -9.51 -13.37 1.62
N TYR A 31 -8.27 -13.73 1.94
CA TYR A 31 -7.34 -14.36 1.01
C TYR A 31 -7.70 -15.85 0.83
N THR A 32 -7.31 -16.42 -0.32
CA THR A 32 -7.71 -17.76 -0.80
C THR A 32 -7.22 -18.96 0.02
N CYS A 33 -6.71 -18.74 1.24
CA CYS A 33 -6.15 -19.77 2.11
C CYS A 33 -7.17 -20.55 2.96
N ALA A 34 -8.47 -20.20 2.89
CA ALA A 34 -9.59 -20.87 3.58
C ALA A 34 -9.51 -20.95 5.13
N ARG A 35 -8.53 -20.30 5.76
CA ARG A 35 -8.34 -20.24 7.22
C ARG A 35 -9.33 -19.29 7.88
N ASP A 36 -9.54 -19.46 9.19
CA ASP A 36 -10.29 -18.50 9.98
C ASP A 36 -9.56 -17.15 10.06
N ALA A 37 -10.32 -16.07 10.01
CA ALA A 37 -9.80 -14.73 10.21
C ALA A 37 -9.54 -14.51 11.71
N THR A 38 -8.26 -14.48 12.07
CA THR A 38 -7.81 -14.25 13.46
C THR A 38 -7.27 -12.84 13.67
N THR A 39 -7.14 -12.06 12.60
CA THR A 39 -6.59 -10.70 12.58
C THR A 39 -7.30 -9.86 11.53
N ASP A 40 -6.99 -8.56 11.49
CA ASP A 40 -7.42 -7.64 10.44
C ASP A 40 -6.17 -7.11 9.71
N ASP A 41 -6.16 -7.21 8.39
CA ASP A 41 -5.09 -6.68 7.52
C ASP A 41 -5.47 -5.30 6.96
N ASP A 42 -4.51 -4.40 6.83
CA ASP A 42 -4.74 -3.01 6.46
C ASP A 42 -4.75 -2.81 4.94
N ILE A 43 -5.83 -2.22 4.41
CA ILE A 43 -5.95 -1.82 3.01
C ILE A 43 -6.16 -0.31 2.89
N PRO A 44 -5.33 0.42 2.14
CA PRO A 44 -4.02 0.04 1.62
C PRO A 44 -2.98 -0.12 2.74
N PRO A 45 -1.85 -0.81 2.48
CA PRO A 45 -0.82 -1.05 3.48
C PRO A 45 -0.39 0.24 4.19
N LYS A 46 -0.18 0.18 5.51
CA LYS A 46 0.17 1.37 6.32
C LYS A 46 1.40 2.12 5.81
N GLY A 47 2.32 1.40 5.18
CA GLY A 47 3.54 1.96 4.63
C GLY A 47 3.33 2.76 3.34
N LEU A 48 2.24 2.52 2.62
CA LEU A 48 1.98 3.08 1.30
C LEU A 48 1.34 4.47 1.38
N LEU A 49 0.30 4.60 2.21
CA LEU A 49 -0.43 5.85 2.38
C LEU A 49 -0.26 6.33 3.82
N GLY A 50 0.75 7.19 4.01
CA GLY A 50 0.93 7.92 5.27
C GLY A 50 -0.17 8.96 5.42
N GLY A 51 -0.92 8.91 6.54
CA GLY A 51 -1.82 10.00 6.92
C GLY A 51 -3.14 10.12 6.15
N LEU A 52 -3.76 9.01 5.74
CA LEU A 52 -5.13 9.08 5.23
C LEU A 52 -6.08 9.71 6.28
N PRO A 53 -6.91 10.68 5.88
CA PRO A 53 -7.95 11.20 6.77
C PRO A 53 -9.01 10.10 7.01
N GLY A 54 -9.31 9.83 8.28
CA GLY A 54 -10.34 8.88 8.69
C GLY A 54 -9.82 7.52 9.16
N PRO A 55 -10.73 6.59 9.50
CA PRO A 55 -10.36 5.25 9.95
C PRO A 55 -9.71 4.47 8.80
N ARG A 56 -8.69 3.68 9.13
CA ARG A 56 -8.07 2.75 8.16
C ARG A 56 -9.09 1.69 7.76
N LEU A 57 -9.16 1.42 6.47
CA LEU A 57 -9.94 0.28 5.98
C LEU A 57 -9.14 -0.99 6.28
N THR A 58 -9.79 -1.98 6.84
CA THR A 58 -9.19 -3.28 7.13
C THR A 58 -10.06 -4.40 6.58
N VAL A 59 -9.44 -5.56 6.38
CA VAL A 59 -10.12 -6.78 5.94
C VAL A 59 -9.78 -7.95 6.85
N PRO A 60 -10.73 -8.86 7.09
CA PRO A 60 -10.48 -10.04 7.92
C PRO A 60 -9.41 -10.94 7.28
N SER A 61 -8.38 -11.28 8.03
CA SER A 61 -7.26 -12.09 7.56
C SER A 61 -6.77 -13.06 8.64
N CYS A 62 -6.16 -14.17 8.23
CA CYS A 62 -5.44 -15.02 9.16
C CYS A 62 -4.04 -14.47 9.43
N GLN A 63 -3.50 -14.73 10.61
CA GLN A 63 -2.18 -14.25 11.02
C GLN A 63 -1.05 -14.49 9.99
N PRO A 64 -0.98 -15.64 9.26
CA PRO A 64 0.10 -15.84 8.30
C PRO A 64 -0.11 -15.14 6.95
N CYS A 65 -1.33 -14.70 6.63
CA CYS A 65 -1.58 -13.87 5.44
C CYS A 65 -1.47 -12.38 5.76
N ASN A 66 -1.78 -11.96 6.98
CA ASN A 66 -1.63 -10.58 7.42
C ASN A 66 -0.17 -10.12 7.28
N GLY A 67 0.06 -9.10 6.46
CA GLY A 67 1.42 -8.63 6.13
C GLY A 67 2.25 -9.62 5.29
N GLY A 68 1.64 -10.66 4.74
CA GLY A 68 2.31 -11.64 3.87
C GLY A 68 2.90 -11.01 2.60
N SER A 69 2.26 -9.93 2.10
CA SER A 69 2.72 -9.12 0.97
C SER A 69 3.63 -7.96 1.35
N SER A 70 4.07 -7.85 2.62
CA SER A 70 4.86 -6.69 3.09
C SER A 70 6.14 -6.43 2.29
N LYS A 71 6.74 -7.48 1.71
CA LYS A 71 7.91 -7.35 0.82
C LYS A 71 7.55 -6.72 -0.52
N ASP A 72 6.39 -7.06 -1.07
CA ASP A 72 5.88 -6.50 -2.32
C ASP A 72 5.48 -5.04 -2.12
N ASP A 73 4.88 -4.70 -0.96
CA ASP A 73 4.59 -3.32 -0.59
C ASP A 73 5.87 -2.48 -0.49
N ALA A 74 6.90 -3.01 0.17
CA ALA A 74 8.19 -2.35 0.28
C ALA A 74 8.87 -2.18 -1.09
N TYR A 75 8.76 -3.19 -1.96
CA TYR A 75 9.23 -3.11 -3.34
C TYR A 75 8.49 -2.02 -4.11
N PHE A 76 7.16 -2.00 -4.09
CA PHE A 76 6.34 -1.01 -4.78
C PHE A 76 6.70 0.42 -4.35
N ILE A 77 6.78 0.65 -3.04
CA ILE A 77 7.10 1.96 -2.49
C ILE A 77 8.46 2.45 -2.96
N GLN A 78 9.47 1.58 -2.98
CA GLN A 78 10.81 1.95 -3.46
C GLN A 78 10.91 2.11 -4.97
N ARG A 79 9.91 1.69 -5.73
CA ARG A 79 9.83 1.98 -7.17
C ARG A 79 9.11 3.28 -7.46
N VAL A 80 8.06 3.58 -6.71
CA VAL A 80 7.17 4.71 -6.99
C VAL A 80 7.59 5.97 -6.23
N ALA A 81 7.95 5.86 -4.95
CA ALA A 81 8.29 7.02 -4.13
C ALA A 81 9.53 7.82 -4.60
N PRO A 82 10.62 7.20 -5.12
CA PRO A 82 11.78 7.96 -5.60
C PRO A 82 11.62 8.49 -7.04
N ASN A 83 10.41 8.51 -7.61
CA ASN A 83 10.17 9.12 -8.92
C ASN A 83 10.44 10.64 -8.85
N ILE A 84 11.18 11.16 -9.84
CA ILE A 84 11.52 12.59 -10.02
C ILE A 84 10.26 13.46 -9.97
N GLU A 85 9.16 13.03 -10.60
CA GLU A 85 7.90 13.78 -10.63
C GLU A 85 7.25 13.91 -9.24
N SER A 86 7.46 12.91 -8.37
CA SER A 86 6.93 12.90 -7.00
C SER A 86 7.87 13.51 -5.96
N GLY A 87 9.12 13.80 -6.31
CA GLY A 87 10.17 14.22 -5.36
C GLY A 87 9.87 15.54 -4.62
N GLY A 88 9.03 16.39 -5.20
CA GLY A 88 8.57 17.64 -4.58
C GLY A 88 7.39 17.48 -3.60
N HIS A 89 6.69 16.34 -3.59
CA HIS A 89 5.50 16.15 -2.77
C HIS A 89 5.87 15.64 -1.37
N SER A 90 5.44 16.35 -0.32
CA SER A 90 5.76 16.03 1.08
C SER A 90 5.37 14.60 1.50
N ALA A 91 4.22 14.11 1.03
CA ALA A 91 3.79 12.74 1.31
C ALA A 91 4.72 11.68 0.68
N ALA A 92 5.18 11.89 -0.57
CA ALA A 92 6.13 10.99 -1.23
C ALA A 92 7.49 11.01 -0.51
N ARG A 93 7.93 12.20 -0.09
CA ARG A 93 9.15 12.38 0.70
C ARG A 93 9.08 11.67 2.05
N ALA A 94 7.97 11.78 2.79
CA ALA A 94 7.79 11.12 4.08
C ALA A 94 7.79 9.59 3.96
N VAL A 95 7.16 9.07 2.90
CA VAL A 95 7.19 7.64 2.58
C VAL A 95 8.62 7.22 2.24
N TRP A 96 9.33 7.93 1.36
CA TRP A 96 10.73 7.66 1.05
C TRP A 96 11.64 7.68 2.29
N GLU A 97 11.53 8.71 3.14
CA GLU A 97 12.30 8.85 4.37
C GLU A 97 12.05 7.70 5.36
N LYS A 98 10.84 7.12 5.37
CA LYS A 98 10.56 5.92 6.18
C LYS A 98 11.22 4.67 5.60
N HIS A 99 11.18 4.50 4.27
CA HIS A 99 11.57 3.24 3.61
C HIS A 99 13.04 3.17 3.21
N HIS A 100 13.72 4.30 2.95
CA HIS A 100 15.15 4.32 2.61
C HIS A 100 16.03 3.78 3.75
N ARG A 101 15.60 3.91 5.02
CA ARG A 101 16.33 3.30 6.15
C ARG A 101 16.38 1.78 6.06
N GLY A 102 15.36 1.15 5.46
CA GLY A 102 15.36 -0.29 5.20
C GLY A 102 16.45 -0.71 4.21
N LEU A 103 16.81 0.17 3.26
CA LEU A 103 17.95 -0.04 2.36
C LEU A 103 19.30 0.04 3.09
N GLN A 104 19.36 0.67 4.25
CA GLN A 104 20.57 0.73 5.06
C GLN A 104 20.77 -0.53 5.94
N ASP A 105 19.73 -1.32 6.20
CA ASP A 105 19.86 -2.56 6.99
C ASP A 105 20.85 -3.55 6.32
N PRO A 106 21.91 -4.00 7.01
CA PRO A 106 22.85 -4.99 6.48
C PRO A 106 22.17 -6.29 6.01
N ARG A 107 21.06 -6.69 6.65
CA ARG A 107 20.31 -7.91 6.33
C ARG A 107 19.50 -7.80 5.03
N ALA A 108 19.34 -6.59 4.48
CA ALA A 108 18.64 -6.38 3.22
C ALA A 108 19.49 -6.66 1.96
N ALA A 109 20.64 -7.34 2.10
CA ALA A 109 21.61 -7.54 1.01
C ALA A 109 21.02 -8.10 -0.30
N ARG A 110 20.14 -9.11 -0.22
CA ARG A 110 19.46 -9.69 -1.40
C ARG A 110 18.59 -8.66 -2.12
N PHE A 111 17.89 -7.86 -1.35
CA PHE A 111 16.98 -6.85 -1.87
C PHE A 111 17.76 -5.66 -2.47
N LYS A 112 18.85 -5.21 -1.84
CA LYS A 112 19.78 -4.22 -2.43
C LYS A 112 20.31 -4.69 -3.77
N ARG A 113 20.77 -5.95 -3.86
CA ARG A 113 21.26 -6.54 -5.12
C ARG A 113 20.19 -6.54 -6.21
N ALA A 114 18.95 -6.89 -5.88
CA ALA A 114 17.83 -6.85 -6.83
C ALA A 114 17.54 -5.42 -7.31
N LEU A 115 17.50 -4.45 -6.39
CA LEU A 115 17.31 -3.04 -6.73
C LEU A 115 18.41 -2.53 -7.67
N PHE A 116 19.68 -2.79 -7.35
CA PHE A 116 20.82 -2.37 -8.20
C PHE A 116 20.83 -3.08 -9.56
N ALA A 117 20.52 -4.38 -9.61
CA ALA A 117 20.46 -5.13 -10.86
C ALA A 117 19.39 -4.59 -11.82
N ASP A 118 18.27 -4.10 -11.28
CA ASP A 118 17.22 -3.49 -12.09
C ASP A 118 17.54 -2.04 -12.45
N LEU A 119 18.13 -1.26 -11.54
CA LEU A 119 18.64 0.09 -11.86
C LEU A 119 19.69 0.06 -12.98
N ALA A 120 20.57 -0.95 -12.99
CA ALA A 120 21.57 -1.14 -14.04
C ALA A 120 20.96 -1.40 -15.44
N ARG A 121 19.67 -1.75 -15.51
CA ARG A 121 18.92 -1.93 -16.77
C ARG A 121 18.13 -0.70 -17.17
N LEU A 122 18.07 0.33 -16.33
CA LEU A 122 17.45 1.59 -16.70
C LEU A 122 18.41 2.34 -17.61
N THR A 123 17.97 2.58 -18.85
CA THR A 123 18.60 3.58 -19.71
C THR A 123 18.27 4.93 -19.09
N VAL A 124 19.20 5.51 -18.33
CA VAL A 124 19.05 6.85 -17.80
C VAL A 124 19.01 7.78 -19.01
N VAL A 125 17.85 8.36 -19.29
CA VAL A 125 17.62 9.20 -20.46
C VAL A 125 18.29 10.54 -20.19
N ASP A 126 19.50 10.74 -20.70
CA ASP A 126 20.15 12.05 -20.75
C ASP A 126 19.45 12.91 -21.81
N ALA A 127 18.32 13.51 -21.44
CA ALA A 127 17.74 14.76 -21.97
C ALA A 127 16.21 14.73 -21.82
N ILE A 128 15.71 14.98 -20.62
CA ILE A 128 14.43 15.68 -20.51
C ILE A 128 14.79 17.12 -20.08
N PRO A 129 14.73 18.11 -20.99
CA PRO A 129 14.72 19.49 -20.54
C PRO A 129 13.49 19.64 -19.65
N LEU A 130 13.70 19.80 -18.35
CA LEU A 130 12.65 20.06 -17.39
C LEU A 130 11.98 21.37 -17.81
N LYS A 131 10.80 21.27 -18.45
CA LYS A 131 9.92 22.41 -18.60
C LYS A 131 9.53 22.84 -17.18
N PRO A 132 9.72 24.11 -16.78
CA PRO A 132 9.34 24.54 -15.44
C PRO A 132 7.86 24.23 -15.24
N LEU A 133 7.58 23.32 -14.30
CA LEU A 133 6.22 23.04 -13.84
C LEU A 133 5.73 24.31 -13.15
N ARG A 134 4.79 24.98 -13.83
CA ARG A 134 3.89 26.07 -13.42
C ARG A 134 4.19 26.80 -12.10
N ALA A 135 4.17 28.13 -12.19
CA ALA A 135 4.32 29.12 -11.13
C ALA A 135 3.70 28.71 -9.77
N PRO A 136 4.30 29.15 -8.65
CA PRO A 136 3.86 28.80 -7.30
C PRO A 136 2.36 29.08 -7.12
N ILE A 137 1.66 28.11 -6.52
CA ILE A 137 0.27 28.26 -6.10
C ILE A 137 0.21 29.48 -5.18
N PRO A 138 -0.57 30.52 -5.50
CA PRO A 138 -0.66 31.69 -4.64
C PRO A 138 -1.17 31.26 -3.26
N SER A 139 -0.43 31.63 -2.21
CA SER A 139 -0.91 31.58 -0.85
C SER A 139 -2.14 32.48 -0.75
N ASN A 140 -3.31 31.89 -0.50
CA ASN A 140 -4.54 32.64 -0.25
C ASN A 140 -4.38 33.46 1.05
N PRO A 141 -4.98 34.68 1.12
CA PRO A 141 -4.81 35.61 2.23
C PRO A 141 -5.44 35.13 3.55
#